data_AF-A0A951XD09-F1
#
_entry.id   AF-A0A951XD09-F1
#
_cell.length_a   1.000
_cell.length_b   1.000
_cell.length_c   1.000
_cell.angle_alpha   90.00
_cell.angle_beta   90.00
_cell.angle_gamma   90.00
#
_symmetry.space_group_name_H-M   'P 1'
#
loop_
_entity.id
_entity.type
_entity.pdbx_description
1 polymer ?
#
loop_
_entity_poly.entity_id
_entity_poly.type
_entity_poly.pdbx_seq_one_letter_code
_entity_poly.pdbx_strand_id
1 'polypeptide(L)'
;MNSIFKILMVTAATVVSVTSYAQVRLQTGAPEISFPLYQFNDAKNRLSTGIELTYIGGNEIKVNDIASSVGTGWDLMAAGVIVRVQNGEPDDQKYDKPSSITWDPTDKLVYNPNIQNYYPNGYLYGTTPPQNAVPGNGAFSPLIPNGTFSLYKPNFTDREQDVFLFQFNGRSGKFVIGRDSSVLLIEDSKLKVEFIQTDMSAQNIRTRISEFNIIDENGTKYVFSEREITENVTYGLGYGGFDGGTGGYVGQDITFAAVPIKKVDKWFLKEIVNPFNNKKIIFNYETFSLDYEGPRSASTQNSTQPNSTSQLSRIIQRVKTESKKLKDVILPDGQKVSFIYAASDRVDLDGDKYLERLDISYDAKFKYGYKFNYGYFFKKEIKTINYNFSGSQIRFARLCLLSFAKRINDNILDKEHAFEYHLTDDEYPDTLEYQGVPARFTYRSDYWGYYNAASNVEDENGNPLYSSSTTFTSSKAPHPSAAKIGLIKKIIYPTGGYMEYTYDGNLSVNSGYMAGSFGGTAPGVHVSRTTLHDGVSHSKDIIKNYRYINEAGTASSLWGFEVPVASQTKSLRIYKSSTQLLGATYSKESGTIYAANIGTTAFNLGVFREYKIDCVNRLSSCI
;
A
#
# COMPACT_ATOMS: atom_id res chain seq x y z
N MET A 1 63.78 31.05 -5.68
CA MET A 1 63.82 31.34 -7.13
C MET A 1 64.17 30.04 -7.81
N ASN A 2 63.48 29.42 -8.76
CA ASN A 2 62.23 29.55 -9.53
C ASN A 2 62.18 28.21 -10.31
N SER A 3 61.12 27.57 -10.76
CA SER A 3 59.67 27.72 -10.74
C SER A 3 59.17 26.65 -11.72
N ILE A 4 58.09 25.92 -11.38
CA ILE A 4 56.94 25.60 -12.25
C ILE A 4 57.20 24.77 -13.54
N PHE A 5 56.61 23.57 -13.62
CA PHE A 5 55.53 23.22 -14.57
C PHE A 5 55.19 21.72 -14.46
N LYS A 6 54.25 21.37 -13.56
CA LYS A 6 53.42 20.16 -13.71
C LYS A 6 52.37 20.50 -14.76
N ILE A 7 52.46 19.91 -15.94
CA ILE A 7 51.47 20.07 -17.01
C ILE A 7 50.20 19.35 -16.58
N LEU A 8 49.20 20.18 -16.25
CA LEU A 8 47.81 19.85 -16.08
C LEU A 8 47.27 19.48 -17.49
N MET A 9 47.02 18.20 -17.77
CA MET A 9 46.18 17.83 -18.93
C MET A 9 44.73 18.17 -18.57
N VAL A 10 44.35 19.42 -18.86
CA VAL A 10 42.96 19.83 -19.00
C VAL A 10 42.57 19.48 -20.43
N THR A 11 42.21 18.22 -20.67
CA THR A 11 41.37 17.89 -21.82
C THR A 11 39.94 18.14 -21.39
N ALA A 12 39.41 19.24 -21.90
CA ALA A 12 38.01 19.62 -21.88
C ALA A 12 37.16 18.49 -22.48
N ALA A 13 36.67 17.61 -21.61
CA ALA A 13 35.42 16.90 -21.81
C ALA A 13 34.46 17.47 -20.77
N THR A 14 33.90 18.66 -21.06
CA THR A 14 32.58 19.03 -20.54
C THR A 14 31.56 18.09 -21.18
N VAL A 15 31.63 16.81 -20.81
CA VAL A 15 30.42 16.02 -20.67
C VAL A 15 29.70 16.75 -19.55
N VAL A 16 28.75 17.61 -19.91
CA VAL A 16 27.66 17.93 -18.99
C VAL A 16 27.09 16.57 -18.65
N SER A 17 27.53 16.00 -17.54
CA SER A 17 26.82 14.92 -16.89
C SER A 17 25.50 15.54 -16.51
N VAL A 18 24.55 15.55 -17.45
CA VAL A 18 23.15 15.65 -17.12
C VAL A 18 22.92 14.42 -16.27
N THR A 19 23.08 14.56 -14.96
CA THR A 19 22.56 13.59 -14.01
C THR A 19 21.09 13.50 -14.34
N SER A 20 20.70 12.52 -15.15
CA SER A 20 19.30 12.37 -15.52
C SER A 20 18.60 11.84 -14.28
N TYR A 21 18.00 12.75 -13.50
CA TYR A 21 17.19 12.46 -12.31
C TYR A 21 15.90 11.69 -12.63
N ALA A 22 15.78 11.20 -13.87
CA ALA A 22 14.60 10.70 -14.53
C ALA A 22 15.05 9.73 -15.63
N GLN A 23 14.64 8.47 -15.54
CA GLN A 23 14.95 7.37 -16.45
C GLN A 23 13.74 6.42 -16.58
N VAL A 24 13.92 5.29 -17.28
CA VAL A 24 12.94 4.22 -17.37
C VAL A 24 13.57 2.93 -16.87
N ARG A 25 12.95 2.29 -15.89
CA ARG A 25 13.33 0.96 -15.42
C ARG A 25 12.98 -0.06 -16.49
N LEU A 26 13.98 -0.60 -17.16
CA LEU A 26 13.78 -1.44 -18.35
C LEU A 26 13.01 -2.74 -18.08
N GLN A 27 13.08 -3.27 -16.85
CA GLN A 27 12.40 -4.51 -16.49
C GLN A 27 10.89 -4.36 -16.36
N THR A 28 10.41 -3.21 -15.88
CA THR A 28 8.99 -2.96 -15.63
C THR A 28 8.38 -1.93 -16.58
N GLY A 29 9.22 -1.17 -17.26
CA GLY A 29 8.84 0.00 -18.05
C GLY A 29 8.36 1.20 -17.22
N ALA A 30 8.61 1.22 -15.93
CA ALA A 30 8.22 2.32 -15.05
C ALA A 30 9.17 3.53 -15.21
N PRO A 31 8.68 4.78 -15.11
CA PRO A 31 9.52 5.94 -14.86
C PRO A 31 10.27 5.77 -13.55
N GLU A 32 11.57 6.06 -13.57
CA GLU A 32 12.44 6.04 -12.41
C GLU A 32 12.95 7.46 -12.19
N ILE A 33 12.31 8.16 -11.24
CA ILE A 33 12.57 9.58 -10.99
C ILE A 33 12.95 9.74 -9.53
N SER A 34 14.15 10.25 -9.27
CA SER A 34 14.64 10.55 -7.91
C SER A 34 15.44 11.84 -7.91
N PHE A 35 15.08 12.74 -6.99
CA PHE A 35 15.78 13.99 -6.74
C PHE A 35 16.45 13.92 -5.37
N PRO A 36 17.80 13.83 -5.31
CA PRO A 36 18.51 13.89 -4.04
C PRO A 36 18.42 15.31 -3.46
N LEU A 37 17.75 15.44 -2.32
CA LEU A 37 17.57 16.72 -1.64
C LEU A 37 18.68 16.97 -0.61
N TYR A 38 19.12 15.91 0.08
CA TYR A 38 20.17 15.98 1.08
C TYR A 38 21.00 14.70 1.10
N GLN A 39 22.30 14.82 1.32
CA GLN A 39 23.19 13.69 1.52
C GLN A 39 24.19 14.00 2.63
N PHE A 40 24.31 13.07 3.58
CA PHE A 40 25.35 13.05 4.59
C PHE A 40 26.20 11.78 4.43
N ASN A 41 27.52 11.95 4.46
CA ASN A 41 28.47 10.84 4.42
C ASN A 41 29.68 11.16 5.31
N ASP A 42 29.84 10.38 6.37
CA ASP A 42 30.96 10.41 7.28
C ASP A 42 31.66 9.06 7.27
N ALA A 43 32.59 8.90 6.32
CA ALA A 43 33.39 7.69 6.17
C ALA A 43 34.22 7.36 7.41
N LYS A 44 34.65 8.36 8.20
CA LYS A 44 35.43 8.15 9.43
C LYS A 44 34.60 7.43 10.49
N ASN A 45 33.33 7.80 10.60
CA ASN A 45 32.40 7.17 11.53
C ASN A 45 31.52 6.10 10.88
N ARG A 46 31.67 5.81 9.58
CA ARG A 46 30.86 4.83 8.83
C ARG A 46 29.35 5.12 8.91
N LEU A 47 29.00 6.41 8.98
CA LEU A 47 27.63 6.88 9.07
C LEU A 47 27.25 7.60 7.78
N SER A 48 26.10 7.27 7.22
CA SER A 48 25.54 7.95 6.06
C SER A 48 24.02 7.96 6.15
N THR A 49 23.42 8.99 5.57
CA THR A 49 21.97 9.07 5.35
C THR A 49 21.71 10.00 4.19
N GLY A 50 20.65 9.73 3.43
CA GLY A 50 20.19 10.55 2.31
C GLY A 50 18.71 10.90 2.49
N ILE A 51 18.30 11.99 1.85
CA ILE A 51 16.89 12.36 1.70
C ILE A 51 16.63 12.58 0.22
N GLU A 52 15.73 11.79 -0.34
CA GLU A 52 15.40 11.82 -1.76
C GLU A 52 13.90 11.94 -1.98
N LEU A 53 13.49 12.84 -2.87
CA LEU A 53 12.12 12.87 -3.38
C LEU A 53 12.04 11.90 -4.55
N THR A 54 11.24 10.84 -4.42
CA THR A 54 11.15 9.76 -5.40
C THR A 54 9.74 9.65 -5.95
N TYR A 55 9.62 9.44 -7.26
CA TYR A 55 8.35 9.05 -7.87
C TYR A 55 8.15 7.55 -7.72
N ILE A 56 7.08 7.16 -7.02
CA ILE A 56 6.69 5.76 -6.79
C ILE A 56 5.42 5.37 -7.56
N GLY A 57 4.78 6.32 -8.25
CA GLY A 57 3.61 6.06 -9.10
C GLY A 57 3.92 5.09 -10.24
N GLY A 58 5.20 4.95 -10.62
CA GLY A 58 5.70 3.92 -11.51
C GLY A 58 4.82 3.69 -12.74
N ASN A 59 4.25 2.48 -12.83
CA ASN A 59 3.38 2.06 -13.91
C ASN A 59 1.90 2.40 -13.70
N GLU A 60 1.47 2.82 -12.49
CA GLU A 60 0.08 3.23 -12.20
C GLU A 60 -0.14 3.69 -10.75
N ILE A 61 -1.18 4.52 -10.56
CA ILE A 61 -1.73 4.88 -9.24
C ILE A 61 -2.97 4.02 -9.00
N LYS A 62 -2.95 3.18 -7.97
CA LYS A 62 -4.11 2.35 -7.65
C LYS A 62 -5.25 3.20 -7.11
N VAL A 63 -6.47 2.70 -7.30
CA VAL A 63 -7.68 3.35 -6.81
C VAL A 63 -7.65 3.51 -5.28
N ASN A 64 -7.02 2.58 -4.58
CA ASN A 64 -6.93 2.54 -3.12
C ASN A 64 -5.67 3.23 -2.57
N ASP A 65 -4.78 3.76 -3.42
CA ASP A 65 -3.57 4.42 -2.95
C ASP A 65 -3.90 5.74 -2.26
N ILE A 66 -3.26 5.95 -1.11
CA ILE A 66 -3.31 7.18 -0.33
C ILE A 66 -2.09 8.02 -0.69
N ALA A 67 -2.29 9.32 -0.94
CA ALA A 67 -1.20 10.24 -1.21
C ALA A 67 -0.26 10.33 0.00
N SER A 68 1.06 10.32 -0.23
CA SER A 68 2.03 10.63 0.83
C SER A 68 1.96 12.11 1.21
N SER A 69 2.73 12.53 2.23
CA SER A 69 2.86 13.94 2.60
C SER A 69 3.46 14.81 1.48
N VAL A 70 4.05 14.21 0.44
CA VAL A 70 4.57 14.89 -0.75
C VAL A 70 3.73 14.63 -2.00
N GLY A 71 2.51 14.08 -1.87
CA GLY A 71 1.56 13.96 -2.96
C GLY A 71 1.40 12.54 -3.52
N THR A 72 0.35 12.35 -4.33
CA THR A 72 0.02 11.07 -4.97
C THR A 72 1.12 10.67 -5.95
N GLY A 73 1.59 9.43 -5.85
CA GLY A 73 2.66 8.90 -6.70
C GLY A 73 4.06 9.40 -6.33
N TRP A 74 4.20 10.23 -5.31
CA TRP A 74 5.49 10.69 -4.78
C TRP A 74 5.70 10.17 -3.38
N ASP A 75 6.95 9.97 -3.00
CA ASP A 75 7.32 9.64 -1.63
C ASP A 75 8.69 10.26 -1.27
N LEU A 76 8.92 10.44 0.02
CA LEU A 76 10.13 11.06 0.54
C LEU A 76 10.98 10.03 1.28
N MET A 77 12.02 9.56 0.62
CA MET A 77 12.97 8.58 1.13
C MET A 77 13.97 9.26 2.07
N ALA A 78 13.61 9.43 3.34
CA ALA A 78 14.40 10.20 4.32
C ALA A 78 14.95 9.38 5.50
N ALA A 79 14.31 8.26 5.82
CA ALA A 79 14.64 7.43 6.98
C ALA A 79 14.58 5.95 6.58
N GLY A 80 14.26 5.08 7.53
CA GLY A 80 13.97 3.69 7.27
C GLY A 80 12.67 3.26 7.94
N VAL A 81 12.07 2.22 7.39
CA VAL A 81 10.89 1.57 7.96
C VAL A 81 10.97 0.06 7.76
N ILE A 82 10.46 -0.68 8.74
CA ILE A 82 10.11 -2.09 8.63
C ILE A 82 8.59 -2.18 8.68
N VAL A 83 7.98 -2.86 7.71
CA VAL A 83 6.54 -3.02 7.56
C VAL A 83 6.20 -4.50 7.64
N ARG A 84 5.23 -4.86 8.47
CA ARG A 84 4.63 -6.19 8.48
C ARG A 84 3.65 -6.33 7.31
N VAL A 85 3.82 -7.38 6.51
CA VAL A 85 2.79 -7.94 5.63
C VAL A 85 2.18 -9.12 6.39
N GLN A 86 0.99 -8.88 6.93
CA GLN A 86 0.33 -9.83 7.83
C GLN A 86 -0.37 -10.94 7.02
N ASN A 87 -0.07 -12.19 7.34
CA ASN A 87 -0.79 -13.36 6.82
C ASN A 87 -1.46 -14.10 7.98
N GLY A 88 -2.79 -14.08 8.05
CA GLY A 88 -3.49 -14.61 9.23
C GLY A 88 -3.47 -13.62 10.38
N GLU A 89 -2.95 -14.01 11.54
CA GLU A 89 -2.79 -13.14 12.72
C GLU A 89 -1.35 -12.64 12.82
N PRO A 90 -1.08 -11.52 13.52
CA PRO A 90 0.30 -11.10 13.73
C PRO A 90 1.17 -12.19 14.38
N ASP A 91 2.32 -12.51 13.80
CA ASP A 91 3.22 -13.58 14.24
C ASP A 91 3.52 -13.56 15.76
N ASP A 92 3.75 -12.36 16.29
CA ASP A 92 4.12 -12.07 17.67
C ASP A 92 2.92 -11.74 18.57
N GLN A 93 1.72 -12.07 18.12
CA GLN A 93 0.52 -11.94 18.91
C GLN A 93 0.48 -12.99 20.01
N LYS A 94 0.36 -12.56 21.25
CA LYS A 94 0.24 -13.46 22.38
C LYS A 94 -1.03 -13.17 23.16
N TYR A 95 -1.87 -14.19 23.31
CA TYR A 95 -3.05 -14.10 24.17
C TYR A 95 -2.62 -14.14 25.63
N ASP A 96 -2.67 -12.99 26.30
CA ASP A 96 -2.49 -12.91 27.74
C ASP A 96 -3.81 -13.19 28.44
N LYS A 97 -3.83 -14.28 29.21
CA LYS A 97 -5.02 -14.75 29.92
C LYS A 97 -5.42 -13.73 31.00
N PRO A 98 -6.72 -13.41 31.17
CA PRO A 98 -7.20 -12.81 32.41
C PRO A 98 -6.83 -13.69 33.61
N SER A 99 -6.33 -13.09 34.69
CA SER A 99 -5.89 -13.76 35.91
C SER A 99 -6.97 -14.59 36.63
N SER A 100 -8.24 -14.47 36.23
CA SER A 100 -9.38 -15.21 36.78
C SER A 100 -9.63 -16.58 36.15
N ILE A 101 -8.80 -17.03 35.19
CA ILE A 101 -8.97 -18.31 34.50
C ILE A 101 -7.89 -19.31 34.96
N THR A 102 -8.24 -20.20 35.88
CA THR A 102 -7.41 -21.36 36.27
C THR A 102 -7.48 -22.46 35.21
N TRP A 103 -6.32 -23.00 34.85
CA TRP A 103 -6.20 -24.11 33.90
C TRP A 103 -6.50 -25.43 34.62
N ASP A 104 -7.51 -26.18 34.14
CA ASP A 104 -7.66 -27.60 34.45
C ASP A 104 -6.74 -28.39 33.51
N PRO A 105 -5.76 -29.16 34.04
CA PRO A 105 -4.86 -30.00 33.24
C PRO A 105 -5.52 -31.09 32.42
N THR A 106 -6.81 -31.40 32.66
CA THR A 106 -7.52 -32.52 32.04
C THR A 106 -8.44 -32.14 30.87
N ASP A 107 -8.16 -31.02 30.21
CA ASP A 107 -8.77 -30.61 28.93
C ASP A 107 -10.31 -30.44 28.96
N LYS A 108 -10.84 -29.97 30.10
CA LYS A 108 -12.19 -29.42 30.19
C LYS A 108 -12.13 -28.02 30.80
N LEU A 109 -11.78 -27.04 29.97
CA LEU A 109 -11.96 -25.64 30.38
C LEU A 109 -13.45 -25.38 30.61
N VAL A 110 -13.78 -24.97 31.83
CA VAL A 110 -15.09 -24.44 32.20
C VAL A 110 -15.47 -23.36 31.18
N TYR A 111 -16.60 -23.56 30.50
CA TYR A 111 -17.21 -22.57 29.63
C TYR A 111 -17.37 -21.26 30.41
N ASN A 112 -16.59 -20.24 30.04
CA ASN A 112 -16.78 -18.89 30.56
C ASN A 112 -17.32 -18.01 29.43
N PRO A 113 -18.64 -17.74 29.40
CA PRO A 113 -19.26 -16.91 28.37
C PRO A 113 -18.82 -15.44 28.42
N ASN A 114 -17.98 -15.04 29.39
CA ASN A 114 -17.61 -13.65 29.64
C ASN A 114 -16.22 -13.26 29.12
N ILE A 115 -15.52 -14.11 28.37
CA ILE A 115 -14.25 -13.71 27.73
C ILE A 115 -14.56 -12.81 26.55
N GLN A 116 -14.55 -11.50 26.79
CA GLN A 116 -14.67 -10.50 25.74
C GLN A 116 -13.33 -10.39 24.97
N ASN A 117 -13.43 -10.23 23.66
CA ASN A 117 -12.31 -9.91 22.75
C ASN A 117 -11.15 -10.91 22.76
N TYR A 118 -11.44 -12.22 22.79
CA TYR A 118 -10.43 -13.25 22.59
C TYR A 118 -9.84 -13.17 21.17
N TYR A 119 -8.53 -13.33 21.10
CA TYR A 119 -7.76 -13.51 19.88
C TYR A 119 -6.81 -14.71 20.07
N PRO A 120 -6.58 -15.52 19.02
CA PRO A 120 -5.67 -16.66 19.12
C PRO A 120 -4.21 -16.21 19.16
N ASN A 121 -3.31 -17.10 19.57
CA ASN A 121 -1.87 -16.86 19.46
C ASN A 121 -1.46 -16.79 17.99
N GLY A 122 -0.56 -15.85 17.68
CA GLY A 122 0.16 -15.76 16.43
C GLY A 122 1.19 -16.88 16.26
N TYR A 123 1.80 -16.93 15.08
CA TYR A 123 2.71 -18.00 14.67
C TYR A 123 3.83 -18.32 15.68
N LEU A 124 4.45 -17.30 16.30
CA LEU A 124 5.57 -17.47 17.25
C LEU A 124 5.14 -18.07 18.59
N TYR A 125 3.87 -17.93 18.97
CA TYR A 125 3.31 -18.44 20.22
C TYR A 125 2.33 -19.61 19.99
N GLY A 126 2.17 -20.04 18.75
CA GLY A 126 1.35 -21.19 18.37
C GLY A 126 2.02 -22.51 18.76
N THR A 127 1.29 -23.38 19.46
CA THR A 127 1.78 -24.71 19.86
C THR A 127 1.52 -25.78 18.79
N THR A 128 0.57 -25.56 17.90
CA THR A 128 0.20 -26.50 16.83
C THR A 128 1.20 -26.43 15.67
N PRO A 129 1.77 -27.55 15.19
CA PRO A 129 2.70 -27.54 14.05
C PRO A 129 2.10 -26.88 12.79
N PRO A 130 2.89 -26.12 11.99
CA PRO A 130 2.38 -25.44 10.79
C PRO A 130 1.81 -26.41 9.74
N GLN A 131 2.32 -27.64 9.67
CA GLN A 131 1.85 -28.68 8.73
C GLN A 131 0.42 -29.17 8.97
N ASN A 132 -0.17 -28.90 10.14
CA ASN A 132 -1.51 -29.34 10.47
C ASN A 132 -2.52 -28.28 10.03
N ALA A 133 -3.36 -28.56 9.04
CA ALA A 133 -4.34 -27.59 8.54
C ALA A 133 -5.28 -27.05 9.65
N VAL A 134 -5.71 -25.79 9.52
CA VAL A 134 -6.85 -25.25 10.29
C VAL A 134 -8.10 -26.05 9.89
N PRO A 135 -8.88 -26.61 10.82
CA PRO A 135 -10.17 -27.20 10.49
C PRO A 135 -11.06 -26.17 9.77
N GLY A 136 -11.83 -26.59 8.75
CA GLY A 136 -12.60 -25.67 7.89
C GLY A 136 -13.55 -24.71 8.63
N ASN A 137 -13.93 -25.01 9.87
CA ASN A 137 -14.75 -24.15 10.73
C ASN A 137 -13.99 -22.94 11.31
N GLY A 138 -12.65 -22.92 11.25
CA GLY A 138 -11.81 -21.87 11.83
C GLY A 138 -11.20 -20.87 10.87
N ALA A 139 -11.44 -21.02 9.56
CA ALA A 139 -10.84 -20.18 8.53
C ALA A 139 -11.39 -18.75 8.44
N PHE A 140 -12.34 -18.34 9.29
CA PHE A 140 -13.14 -17.12 9.06
C PHE A 140 -13.39 -16.22 10.27
N SER A 141 -12.60 -16.28 11.36
CA SER A 141 -12.87 -15.44 12.53
C SER A 141 -11.60 -14.94 13.22
N PRO A 142 -11.18 -13.68 12.98
CA PRO A 142 -10.08 -13.04 13.73
C PRO A 142 -10.49 -12.70 15.19
N LEU A 143 -11.80 -12.66 15.47
CA LEU A 143 -12.39 -12.44 16.80
C LEU A 143 -13.64 -13.30 16.95
N ILE A 144 -13.65 -14.22 17.93
CA ILE A 144 -14.76 -15.15 18.15
C ILE A 144 -15.87 -14.43 18.96
N PRO A 145 -17.11 -14.29 18.43
CA PRO A 145 -18.23 -13.70 19.17
C PRO A 145 -18.62 -14.51 20.41
N ASN A 146 -19.26 -13.85 21.39
CA ASN A 146 -19.72 -14.47 22.64
C ASN A 146 -20.46 -15.81 22.40
N GLY A 147 -20.09 -16.85 23.17
CA GLY A 147 -20.84 -18.11 23.26
C GLY A 147 -20.43 -19.26 22.33
N THR A 148 -19.51 -19.07 21.37
CA THR A 148 -19.00 -20.16 20.48
C THR A 148 -17.68 -20.79 20.95
N PHE A 149 -17.27 -20.47 22.18
CA PHE A 149 -15.92 -20.64 22.72
C PHE A 149 -15.46 -22.06 23.09
N SER A 150 -16.36 -23.02 23.30
CA SER A 150 -15.99 -24.28 23.96
C SER A 150 -15.49 -25.40 23.04
N LEU A 151 -15.63 -25.29 21.72
CA LEU A 151 -15.39 -26.42 20.81
C LEU A 151 -14.06 -26.41 20.06
N TYR A 152 -13.19 -25.40 20.23
CA TYR A 152 -12.27 -25.06 19.13
C TYR A 152 -10.84 -24.56 19.48
N LYS A 153 -10.40 -24.56 20.75
CA LYS A 153 -9.18 -23.82 21.17
C LYS A 153 -7.83 -24.16 20.52
N PRO A 154 -7.36 -25.41 20.37
CA PRO A 154 -6.02 -25.67 19.78
C PRO A 154 -5.97 -25.48 18.26
N ASN A 155 -7.12 -25.33 17.61
CA ASN A 155 -7.24 -25.36 16.17
C ASN A 155 -7.11 -23.98 15.50
N PHE A 156 -7.20 -22.89 16.26
CA PHE A 156 -7.29 -21.51 15.76
C PHE A 156 -6.00 -20.70 15.92
N THR A 157 -4.92 -21.31 16.43
CA THR A 157 -3.60 -20.67 16.40
C THR A 157 -3.17 -20.43 14.97
N ASP A 158 -2.47 -19.33 14.76
CA ASP A 158 -1.95 -19.02 13.45
C ASP A 158 -0.81 -19.98 13.04
N ARG A 159 -0.78 -20.27 11.75
CA ARG A 159 0.14 -21.20 11.10
C ARG A 159 0.80 -20.60 9.87
N GLU A 160 0.33 -19.44 9.43
CA GLU A 160 0.96 -18.68 8.37
C GLU A 160 2.02 -17.76 8.99
N GLN A 161 3.13 -17.55 8.30
CA GLN A 161 4.16 -16.62 8.73
C GLN A 161 3.89 -15.26 8.13
N ASP A 162 4.07 -14.22 8.93
CA ASP A 162 4.18 -12.86 8.43
C ASP A 162 5.48 -12.69 7.63
N VAL A 163 5.43 -11.76 6.66
CA VAL A 163 6.62 -11.29 5.95
C VAL A 163 6.92 -9.87 6.39
N PHE A 164 8.16 -9.60 6.78
CA PHE A 164 8.59 -8.25 7.16
C PHE A 164 9.38 -7.65 6.02
N LEU A 165 8.90 -6.54 5.48
CA LEU A 165 9.58 -5.75 4.46
C LEU A 165 10.39 -4.65 5.14
N PHE A 166 11.62 -4.41 4.72
CA PHE A 166 12.43 -3.30 5.22
C PHE A 166 12.89 -2.41 4.07
N GLN A 167 13.03 -1.13 4.35
CA GLN A 167 13.69 -0.16 3.49
C GLN A 167 14.42 0.87 4.36
N PHE A 168 15.71 1.09 4.10
CA PHE A 168 16.51 2.12 4.77
C PHE A 168 17.77 2.43 3.97
N ASN A 169 18.18 3.70 3.91
CA ASN A 169 19.46 4.15 3.33
C ASN A 169 19.80 3.51 1.96
N GLY A 170 18.83 3.47 1.04
CA GLY A 170 18.97 2.87 -0.30
C GLY A 170 18.97 1.33 -0.35
N ARG A 171 18.85 0.65 0.80
CA ARG A 171 18.68 -0.80 0.90
C ARG A 171 17.22 -1.13 1.12
N SER A 172 16.75 -2.22 0.52
CA SER A 172 15.45 -2.79 0.78
C SER A 172 15.52 -4.31 0.75
N GLY A 173 14.53 -4.95 1.35
CA GLY A 173 14.44 -6.39 1.33
C GLY A 173 13.33 -6.93 2.20
N LYS A 174 13.34 -8.24 2.43
CA LYS A 174 12.35 -8.91 3.28
C LYS A 174 12.92 -10.10 4.04
N PHE A 175 12.33 -10.34 5.20
CA PHE A 175 12.67 -11.47 6.06
C PHE A 175 11.43 -12.07 6.71
N VAL A 176 11.59 -13.28 7.23
CA VAL A 176 10.58 -14.00 8.02
C VAL A 176 11.19 -14.41 9.36
N ILE A 177 10.34 -14.68 10.35
CA ILE A 177 10.76 -15.10 11.69
C ILE A 177 10.31 -16.54 11.92
N GLY A 178 11.26 -17.43 12.21
CA GLY A 178 11.01 -18.82 12.58
C GLY A 178 10.48 -18.95 14.02
N ARG A 179 9.84 -20.07 14.35
CA ARG A 179 9.35 -20.34 15.72
C ARG A 179 10.45 -20.44 16.78
N ASP A 180 11.66 -20.73 16.35
CA ASP A 180 12.87 -20.69 17.18
C ASP A 180 13.42 -19.26 17.36
N SER A 181 12.68 -18.25 16.89
CA SER A 181 13.07 -16.85 16.82
C SER A 181 14.27 -16.56 15.91
N SER A 182 14.65 -17.52 15.05
CA SER A 182 15.63 -17.26 14.01
C SER A 182 15.04 -16.34 12.94
N VAL A 183 15.84 -15.41 12.43
CA VAL A 183 15.44 -14.52 11.34
C VAL A 183 16.09 -15.00 10.05
N LEU A 184 15.27 -15.23 9.02
CA LEU A 184 15.72 -15.63 7.69
C LEU A 184 15.43 -14.50 6.70
N LEU A 185 16.49 -13.90 6.15
CA LEU A 185 16.37 -13.01 5.00
C LEU A 185 16.04 -13.84 3.76
N ILE A 186 15.11 -13.33 2.94
CA ILE A 186 14.72 -13.99 1.69
C ILE A 186 15.67 -13.61 0.55
N GLU A 187 16.25 -12.40 0.58
CA GLU A 187 17.32 -12.05 -0.36
C GLU A 187 18.68 -12.59 0.10
N ASP A 188 19.55 -12.85 -0.87
CA ASP A 188 20.96 -13.12 -0.62
C ASP A 188 21.65 -11.84 -0.11
N SER A 189 21.69 -11.71 1.20
CA SER A 189 22.17 -10.53 1.91
C SER A 189 22.98 -10.93 3.12
N LYS A 190 24.03 -10.14 3.41
CA LYS A 190 24.89 -10.31 4.60
C LYS A 190 24.40 -9.50 5.80
N LEU A 191 23.24 -8.83 5.67
CA LEU A 191 22.61 -8.12 6.77
C LEU A 191 22.24 -9.12 7.87
N LYS A 192 22.45 -8.71 9.12
CA LYS A 192 21.96 -9.44 10.29
C LYS A 192 20.76 -8.70 10.88
N VAL A 193 19.67 -9.40 11.14
CA VAL A 193 18.47 -8.84 11.75
C VAL A 193 18.25 -9.48 13.11
N GLU A 194 18.03 -8.64 14.12
CA GLU A 194 17.68 -9.01 15.49
C GLU A 194 16.41 -8.26 15.90
N PHE A 195 15.65 -8.78 16.87
CA PHE A 195 14.44 -8.12 17.36
C PHE A 195 14.28 -8.28 18.86
N ILE A 196 13.54 -7.35 19.47
CA ILE A 196 13.22 -7.34 20.90
C ILE A 196 11.71 -7.50 21.07
N GLN A 197 11.32 -8.36 22.00
CA GLN A 197 9.92 -8.52 22.41
C GLN A 197 9.69 -7.90 23.79
N THR A 198 8.56 -7.22 23.95
CA THR A 198 8.12 -6.58 25.19
C THR A 198 6.62 -6.81 25.35
N ASP A 199 6.17 -7.07 26.59
CA ASP A 199 4.75 -7.10 26.88
C ASP A 199 4.16 -5.68 26.81
N MET A 200 3.18 -5.50 25.92
CA MET A 200 2.48 -4.24 25.67
C MET A 200 0.97 -4.35 25.90
N SER A 201 0.54 -5.42 26.59
CA SER A 201 -0.87 -5.68 26.89
C SER A 201 -1.52 -4.59 27.73
N ALA A 202 -0.74 -3.90 28.58
CA ALA A 202 -1.21 -2.76 29.38
C ALA A 202 -1.68 -1.57 28.52
N GLN A 203 -1.20 -1.44 27.28
CA GLN A 203 -1.63 -0.46 26.30
C GLN A 203 -2.71 -1.01 25.33
N ASN A 204 -3.28 -2.18 25.65
CA ASN A 204 -4.15 -2.98 24.78
C ASN A 204 -3.49 -3.37 23.44
N ILE A 205 -2.16 -3.46 23.38
CA ILE A 205 -1.43 -3.91 22.19
C ILE A 205 -1.18 -5.42 22.29
N ARG A 206 -1.71 -6.18 21.33
CA ARG A 206 -1.67 -7.65 21.33
C ARG A 206 -0.37 -8.25 20.80
N THR A 207 0.42 -7.46 20.08
CA THR A 207 1.74 -7.83 19.53
C THR A 207 2.85 -7.60 20.56
N ARG A 208 4.05 -8.14 20.35
CA ARG A 208 5.16 -8.13 21.33
C ARG A 208 6.46 -7.54 20.79
N ILE A 209 6.74 -7.63 19.51
CA ILE A 209 7.93 -7.07 18.87
C ILE A 209 7.89 -5.55 19.01
N SER A 210 8.81 -5.02 19.81
CA SER A 210 8.90 -3.60 20.13
C SER A 210 10.02 -2.91 19.36
N GLU A 211 11.04 -3.65 18.93
CA GLU A 211 12.19 -3.12 18.22
C GLU A 211 12.79 -4.15 17.26
N PHE A 212 13.30 -3.66 16.13
CA PHE A 212 14.18 -4.39 15.24
C PHE A 212 15.53 -3.69 15.14
N ASN A 213 16.58 -4.49 14.99
CA ASN A 213 17.95 -4.05 14.80
C ASN A 213 18.50 -4.71 13.55
N ILE A 214 18.87 -3.90 12.56
CA ILE A 214 19.56 -4.38 11.35
C ILE A 214 21.03 -3.97 11.46
N ILE A 215 21.94 -4.91 11.26
CA ILE A 215 23.39 -4.68 11.32
C ILE A 215 23.96 -4.98 9.93
N ASP A 216 24.67 -4.00 9.38
CA ASP A 216 25.31 -4.13 8.07
C ASP A 216 26.67 -4.82 8.12
N GLU A 217 27.27 -5.01 6.95
CA GLU A 217 28.55 -5.70 6.79
C GLU A 217 29.73 -4.94 7.44
N ASN A 218 29.55 -3.65 7.69
CA ASN A 218 30.53 -2.78 8.34
C ASN A 218 30.36 -2.72 9.87
N GLY A 219 29.33 -3.40 10.39
CA GLY A 219 28.92 -3.39 11.79
C GLY A 219 28.09 -2.18 12.19
N THR A 220 27.69 -1.31 11.25
CA THR A 220 26.79 -0.18 11.54
C THR A 220 25.41 -0.73 11.89
N LYS A 221 24.85 -0.28 13.01
CA LYS A 221 23.58 -0.76 13.53
C LYS A 221 22.46 0.26 13.27
N TYR A 222 21.35 -0.21 12.72
CA TYR A 222 20.15 0.52 12.40
C TYR A 222 19.03 0.08 13.35
N VAL A 223 18.55 0.99 14.20
CA VAL A 223 17.61 0.69 15.29
C VAL A 223 16.21 1.19 14.91
N PHE A 224 15.25 0.28 14.78
CA PHE A 224 13.86 0.58 14.44
C PHE A 224 12.95 0.32 15.64
N SER A 225 12.54 1.38 16.34
CA SER A 225 11.77 1.27 17.59
C SER A 225 10.60 2.25 17.71
N GLU A 226 10.50 3.23 16.81
CA GLU A 226 9.33 4.12 16.73
C GLU A 226 8.23 3.37 15.99
N ARG A 227 6.99 3.32 16.52
CA ARG A 227 5.98 2.35 16.05
C ARG A 227 4.74 3.02 15.50
N GLU A 228 4.20 2.46 14.42
CA GLU A 228 2.82 2.68 13.99
C GLU A 228 1.90 1.68 14.70
N ILE A 229 0.83 2.18 15.29
CA ILE A 229 -0.12 1.38 16.06
C ILE A 229 -1.48 1.45 15.38
N THR A 230 -1.97 0.31 14.89
CA THR A 230 -3.28 0.18 14.24
C THR A 230 -4.32 -0.35 15.24
N GLU A 231 -5.48 0.28 15.25
CA GLU A 231 -6.64 -0.16 16.03
C GLU A 231 -7.52 -1.11 15.21
N ASN A 232 -7.98 -2.18 15.85
CA ASN A 232 -8.95 -3.08 15.23
C ASN A 232 -10.35 -2.48 15.33
N VAL A 233 -11.10 -2.60 14.24
CA VAL A 233 -12.52 -2.23 14.16
C VAL A 233 -13.32 -3.48 13.84
N THR A 234 -14.41 -3.72 14.58
CA THR A 234 -15.37 -4.75 14.23
C THR A 234 -16.51 -4.15 13.45
N TYR A 235 -17.10 -4.94 12.56
CA TYR A 235 -18.25 -4.54 11.76
C TYR A 235 -19.48 -5.31 12.26
N GLY A 236 -20.50 -4.58 12.69
CA GLY A 236 -21.80 -5.09 13.11
C GLY A 236 -22.89 -4.72 12.10
N LEU A 237 -24.02 -5.42 12.16
CA LEU A 237 -25.18 -5.06 11.33
C LEU A 237 -25.75 -3.72 11.81
N GLY A 238 -25.48 -2.66 11.05
CA GLY A 238 -26.22 -1.42 11.16
C GLY A 238 -27.45 -1.48 10.27
N TYR A 239 -28.61 -1.09 10.79
CA TYR A 239 -29.77 -0.83 9.95
C TYR A 239 -29.72 0.62 9.47
N GLY A 240 -28.77 0.91 8.57
CA GLY A 240 -28.69 2.16 7.82
C GLY A 240 -29.04 1.90 6.36
N GLY A 241 -30.07 2.57 5.85
CA GLY A 241 -30.55 2.44 4.48
C GLY A 241 -29.83 3.39 3.52
N PHE A 242 -29.32 2.90 2.39
CA PHE A 242 -28.97 3.77 1.25
C PHE A 242 -29.88 3.47 0.05
N ASP A 243 -30.17 4.49 -0.77
CA ASP A 243 -30.94 4.33 -1.99
C ASP A 243 -30.06 3.66 -3.05
N GLY A 244 -30.39 2.41 -3.41
CA GLY A 244 -29.68 1.62 -4.41
C GLY A 244 -30.02 2.00 -5.86
N GLY A 245 -30.82 3.06 -6.07
CA GLY A 245 -31.24 3.53 -7.39
C GLY A 245 -32.59 2.99 -7.85
N THR A 246 -32.84 3.04 -9.16
CA THR A 246 -34.14 2.79 -9.80
C THR A 246 -34.65 1.37 -9.53
N GLY A 247 -35.53 1.20 -8.55
CA GLY A 247 -36.10 -0.10 -8.20
C GLY A 247 -36.61 -0.26 -6.76
N GLY A 248 -36.45 0.73 -5.88
CA GLY A 248 -37.00 0.68 -4.52
C GLY A 248 -36.24 -0.24 -3.55
N TYR A 249 -34.95 -0.48 -3.81
CA TYR A 249 -34.10 -1.30 -2.96
C TYR A 249 -33.52 -0.50 -1.79
N VAL A 250 -33.57 -1.07 -0.59
CA VAL A 250 -32.92 -0.52 0.60
C VAL A 250 -31.57 -1.22 0.76
N GLY A 251 -30.48 -0.52 0.49
CA GLY A 251 -29.13 -1.00 0.78
C GLY A 251 -28.87 -0.99 2.29
N GLN A 252 -28.07 -1.92 2.81
CA GLN A 252 -27.70 -1.94 4.24
C GLN A 252 -26.22 -1.57 4.43
N ASP A 253 -25.97 -0.62 5.31
CA ASP A 253 -24.62 -0.30 5.81
C ASP A 253 -24.24 -1.20 6.99
N ILE A 254 -23.16 -1.97 6.85
CA ILE A 254 -22.57 -2.68 7.99
C ILE A 254 -21.77 -1.65 8.82
N THR A 255 -22.31 -1.25 9.96
CA THR A 255 -21.70 -0.26 10.86
C THR A 255 -20.51 -0.85 11.61
N PHE A 256 -19.64 0.00 12.17
CA PHE A 256 -18.49 -0.44 12.95
C PHE A 256 -18.70 -0.23 14.45
N ALA A 257 -18.15 -1.13 15.25
CA ALA A 257 -17.90 -0.93 16.68
C ALA A 257 -16.38 -0.98 16.91
N ALA A 258 -15.84 -0.02 17.66
CA ALA A 258 -14.43 -0.09 18.03
C ALA A 258 -14.24 -1.24 19.02
N VAL A 259 -13.33 -2.17 18.72
CA VAL A 259 -12.78 -3.08 19.72
C VAL A 259 -11.43 -2.49 20.08
N PRO A 260 -11.18 -2.06 21.33
CA PRO A 260 -10.00 -1.29 21.71
C PRO A 260 -8.73 -2.15 21.79
N ILE A 261 -8.54 -3.05 20.83
CA ILE A 261 -7.37 -3.91 20.69
C ILE A 261 -6.51 -3.36 19.55
N LYS A 262 -5.23 -3.18 19.85
CA LYS A 262 -4.24 -2.58 18.98
C LYS A 262 -3.18 -3.58 18.54
N LYS A 263 -2.54 -3.31 17.41
CA LYS A 263 -1.36 -4.05 16.93
C LYS A 263 -0.32 -3.08 16.37
N VAL A 264 0.93 -3.53 16.35
CA VAL A 264 2.02 -2.80 15.68
C VAL A 264 2.17 -3.34 14.27
N ASP A 265 2.16 -2.46 13.26
CA ASP A 265 2.32 -2.84 11.85
C ASP A 265 3.60 -2.29 11.22
N LYS A 266 4.17 -1.20 11.77
CA LYS A 266 5.41 -0.60 11.27
C LYS A 266 6.36 -0.19 12.39
N TRP A 267 7.66 -0.31 12.12
CA TRP A 267 8.75 0.18 12.97
C TRP A 267 9.62 1.13 12.16
N PHE A 268 9.64 2.41 12.53
CA PHE A 268 10.45 3.46 11.91
C PHE A 268 11.84 3.52 12.55
N LEU A 269 12.83 3.82 11.71
CA LEU A 269 14.23 3.97 12.09
C LEU A 269 14.38 5.13 13.07
N LYS A 270 14.90 4.86 14.26
CA LYS A 270 15.15 5.85 15.32
C LYS A 270 16.58 6.36 15.30
N GLU A 271 17.54 5.47 15.09
CA GLU A 271 18.95 5.85 15.06
C GLU A 271 19.79 4.92 14.18
N ILE A 272 20.85 5.49 13.60
CA ILE A 272 21.96 4.77 12.97
C ILE A 272 23.17 4.98 13.87
N VAL A 273 23.74 3.91 14.41
CA VAL A 273 24.83 3.97 15.38
C VAL A 273 26.04 3.20 14.90
N ASN A 274 27.21 3.82 15.04
CA ASN A 274 28.48 3.10 14.97
C ASN A 274 28.77 2.50 16.36
N PRO A 275 28.81 1.16 16.49
CA PRO A 275 28.98 0.52 17.80
C PRO A 275 30.38 0.71 18.40
N PHE A 276 31.39 1.11 17.62
CA PHE A 276 32.78 1.23 18.07
C PHE A 276 33.08 2.57 18.75
N ASN A 277 32.37 3.64 18.38
CA ASN A 277 32.60 4.99 18.89
C ASN A 277 31.33 5.70 19.37
N ASN A 278 30.18 5.04 19.27
CA ASN A 278 28.87 5.52 19.71
C ASN A 278 28.43 6.85 19.06
N LYS A 279 29.02 7.22 17.91
CA LYS A 279 28.49 8.31 17.08
C LYS A 279 27.19 7.85 16.42
N LYS A 280 26.23 8.76 16.32
CA LYS A 280 24.86 8.47 15.88
C LYS A 280 24.32 9.49 14.91
N ILE A 281 23.45 9.02 14.03
CA ILE A 281 22.43 9.83 13.35
C ILE A 281 21.11 9.53 14.06
N ILE A 282 20.36 10.57 14.45
CA ILE A 282 19.11 10.44 15.22
C ILE A 282 17.94 10.94 14.38
N PHE A 283 16.87 10.17 14.34
CA PHE A 283 15.62 10.48 13.64
C PHE A 283 14.52 10.73 14.68
N ASN A 284 14.03 11.96 14.74
CA ASN A 284 12.97 12.34 15.65
C ASN A 284 11.65 12.43 14.90
N TYR A 285 10.57 11.94 15.53
CA TYR A 285 9.25 11.90 14.93
C TYR A 285 8.23 12.68 15.75
N GLU A 286 7.20 13.17 15.07
CA GLU A 286 5.94 13.58 15.67
C GLU A 286 4.88 12.49 15.46
N THR A 287 4.04 12.28 16.46
CA THR A 287 2.93 11.34 16.38
C THR A 287 1.69 12.04 15.84
N PHE A 288 0.95 11.39 14.97
CA PHE A 288 -0.35 11.85 14.49
C PHE A 288 -1.32 10.68 14.35
N SER A 289 -2.63 10.97 14.40
CA SER A 289 -3.68 9.97 14.33
C SER A 289 -4.47 10.11 13.04
N LEU A 290 -4.79 8.97 12.46
CA LEU A 290 -5.62 8.85 11.27
C LEU A 290 -6.88 8.06 11.59
N ASP A 291 -8.02 8.56 11.15
CA ASP A 291 -9.30 7.85 11.20
C ASP A 291 -10.07 8.13 9.90
N TYR A 292 -10.01 7.21 8.95
CA TYR A 292 -10.57 7.41 7.60
C TYR A 292 -11.22 6.15 7.03
N GLU A 293 -12.12 6.34 6.07
CA GLU A 293 -12.69 5.24 5.29
C GLU A 293 -11.61 4.62 4.38
N GLY A 294 -11.55 3.29 4.34
CA GLY A 294 -10.69 2.52 3.46
C GLY A 294 -11.44 1.94 2.24
N PRO A 295 -10.87 0.89 1.62
CA PRO A 295 -11.46 0.21 0.47
C PRO A 295 -12.91 -0.24 0.68
N ARG A 296 -13.70 -0.14 -0.39
CA ARG A 296 -15.13 -0.48 -0.38
C ARG A 296 -15.35 -1.82 -1.09
N SER A 297 -16.30 -2.59 -0.59
CA SER A 297 -16.79 -3.80 -1.26
C SER A 297 -18.31 -3.84 -1.24
N ALA A 298 -18.89 -4.42 -2.29
CA ALA A 298 -20.32 -4.57 -2.44
C ALA A 298 -20.67 -6.03 -2.71
N SER A 299 -21.75 -6.50 -2.12
CA SER A 299 -22.28 -7.85 -2.32
C SER A 299 -23.80 -7.83 -2.46
N THR A 300 -24.33 -8.73 -3.26
CA THR A 300 -25.77 -8.89 -3.45
C THR A 300 -26.23 -10.22 -2.88
N GLN A 301 -27.31 -10.20 -2.10
CA GLN A 301 -28.00 -11.38 -1.62
C GLN A 301 -29.34 -11.50 -2.33
N ASN A 302 -29.51 -12.57 -3.11
CA ASN A 302 -30.80 -12.91 -3.71
C ASN A 302 -31.60 -13.78 -2.73
N SER A 303 -32.87 -13.44 -2.52
CA SER A 303 -33.79 -14.26 -1.76
C SER A 303 -34.49 -15.27 -2.67
N THR A 304 -34.62 -16.52 -2.22
CA THR A 304 -35.39 -17.56 -2.92
C THR A 304 -36.87 -17.58 -2.52
N GLN A 305 -37.28 -16.70 -1.60
CA GLN A 305 -38.66 -16.63 -1.13
C GLN A 305 -39.54 -15.87 -2.14
N PRO A 306 -40.77 -16.34 -2.44
CA PRO A 306 -41.73 -15.58 -3.22
C PRO A 306 -41.94 -14.19 -2.58
N ASN A 307 -41.93 -13.13 -3.40
CA ASN A 307 -42.14 -11.73 -3.00
C ASN A 307 -41.04 -11.10 -2.10
N SER A 308 -39.85 -11.68 -2.01
CA SER A 308 -38.71 -11.10 -1.29
C SER A 308 -37.76 -10.37 -2.25
N THR A 309 -37.38 -9.13 -1.93
CA THR A 309 -36.46 -8.32 -2.74
C THR A 309 -35.00 -8.70 -2.49
N SER A 310 -34.17 -8.73 -3.54
CA SER A 310 -32.72 -8.86 -3.39
C SER A 310 -32.18 -7.72 -2.51
N GLN A 311 -31.22 -8.04 -1.65
CA GLN A 311 -30.55 -7.06 -0.80
C GLN A 311 -29.15 -6.75 -1.33
N LEU A 312 -28.78 -5.48 -1.27
CA LEU A 312 -27.42 -5.00 -1.56
C LEU A 312 -26.77 -4.62 -0.24
N SER A 313 -25.62 -5.21 0.04
CA SER A 313 -24.80 -4.87 1.19
C SER A 313 -23.52 -4.21 0.72
N ARG A 314 -23.13 -3.15 1.40
CA ARG A 314 -21.84 -2.50 1.20
C ARG A 314 -21.04 -2.61 2.49
N ILE A 315 -19.76 -2.91 2.36
CA ILE A 315 -18.78 -2.83 3.43
C ILE A 315 -17.80 -1.73 3.07
N ILE A 316 -17.76 -0.70 3.91
CA ILE A 316 -16.74 0.34 3.88
C ILE A 316 -15.74 -0.02 4.95
N GLN A 317 -14.50 -0.32 4.57
CA GLN A 317 -13.44 -0.52 5.55
C GLN A 317 -13.15 0.79 6.27
N ARG A 318 -12.62 0.72 7.50
CA ARG A 318 -12.17 1.89 8.26
C ARG A 318 -10.77 1.61 8.79
N VAL A 319 -9.90 2.60 8.65
CA VAL A 319 -8.52 2.54 9.12
C VAL A 319 -8.38 3.52 10.25
N LYS A 320 -7.98 3.01 11.42
CA LYS A 320 -7.64 3.80 12.61
C LYS A 320 -6.22 3.51 13.01
N THR A 321 -5.34 4.50 12.92
CA THR A 321 -3.93 4.30 13.22
C THR A 321 -3.31 5.52 13.87
N GLU A 322 -2.37 5.28 14.77
CA GLU A 322 -1.44 6.28 15.29
C GLU A 322 -0.09 6.04 14.58
N SER A 323 0.34 6.99 13.76
CA SER A 323 1.55 6.88 12.92
C SER A 323 2.57 7.97 13.23
N LYS A 324 3.71 7.94 12.52
CA LYS A 324 4.87 8.79 12.76
C LYS A 324 5.21 9.62 11.53
N LYS A 325 5.41 10.92 11.74
CA LYS A 325 6.02 11.82 10.76
C LYS A 325 7.40 12.21 11.19
N LEU A 326 8.36 12.15 10.27
CA LEU A 326 9.72 12.58 10.56
C LEU A 326 9.71 14.08 10.79
N LYS A 327 10.23 14.52 11.94
CA LYS A 327 10.30 15.91 12.38
C LYS A 327 11.68 16.50 12.11
N ASP A 328 12.72 15.79 12.51
CA ASP A 328 14.08 16.16 12.20
C ASP A 328 15.06 14.99 12.22
N VAL A 329 16.17 15.17 11.51
CA VAL A 329 17.34 14.28 11.50
C VAL A 329 18.53 15.07 12.04
N ILE A 330 19.14 14.57 13.11
CA ILE A 330 20.29 15.18 13.78
C ILE A 330 21.54 14.38 13.43
N LEU A 331 22.54 15.07 12.88
CA LEU A 331 23.79 14.50 12.42
C LEU A 331 24.91 14.69 13.47
N PRO A 332 25.92 13.80 13.50
CA PRO A 332 26.98 13.84 14.52
C PRO A 332 27.95 15.02 14.39
N ASP A 333 27.90 15.77 13.28
CA ASP A 333 28.76 16.91 12.97
C ASP A 333 28.10 18.28 13.25
N GLY A 334 26.86 18.30 13.78
CA GLY A 334 26.13 19.54 14.05
C GLY A 334 25.18 19.96 12.92
N GLN A 335 25.10 19.20 11.82
CA GLN A 335 24.03 19.39 10.84
C GLN A 335 22.68 18.91 11.41
N LYS A 336 21.60 19.58 10.98
CA LYS A 336 20.22 19.19 11.25
C LYS A 336 19.35 19.42 10.02
N VAL A 337 18.61 18.39 9.61
CA VAL A 337 17.55 18.51 8.60
C VAL A 337 16.20 18.52 9.29
N SER A 338 15.42 19.58 9.10
CA SER A 338 14.09 19.76 9.71
C SER A 338 13.00 19.64 8.65
N PHE A 339 11.91 18.97 9.01
CA PHE A 339 10.73 18.74 8.16
C PHE A 339 9.60 19.62 8.69
N ILE A 340 9.12 20.54 7.86
CA ILE A 340 8.09 21.50 8.24
C ILE A 340 6.82 21.16 7.46
N TYR A 341 5.82 20.65 8.19
CA TYR A 341 4.51 20.31 7.65
C TYR A 341 3.54 21.47 7.71
N ALA A 342 2.47 21.37 6.92
CA ALA A 342 1.42 22.37 6.86
C ALA A 342 0.74 22.64 8.20
N ALA A 343 0.25 23.87 8.38
CA ALA A 343 -0.49 24.23 9.59
C ALA A 343 -1.85 23.49 9.66
N SER A 344 -2.50 23.32 8.51
CA SER A 344 -3.81 22.68 8.35
C SER A 344 -3.71 21.29 7.77
N ASP A 345 -4.72 20.48 8.06
CA ASP A 345 -4.81 19.12 7.56
C ASP A 345 -5.13 19.08 6.07
N ARG A 346 -4.77 17.98 5.42
CA ARG A 346 -5.08 17.75 4.01
C ARG A 346 -6.57 17.50 3.85
N VAL A 347 -7.16 18.05 2.79
CA VAL A 347 -8.59 17.87 2.52
C VAL A 347 -8.89 16.42 2.13
N ASP A 348 -7.95 15.74 1.47
CA ASP A 348 -8.08 14.34 1.10
C ASP A 348 -7.75 13.38 2.27
N LEU A 349 -7.09 13.81 3.34
CA LEU A 349 -6.83 12.94 4.48
C LEU A 349 -6.80 13.73 5.78
N ASP A 350 -7.94 13.73 6.46
CA ASP A 350 -8.10 14.36 7.78
C ASP A 350 -7.13 13.75 8.81
N GLY A 351 -6.58 14.60 9.68
CA GLY A 351 -5.51 14.24 10.62
C GLY A 351 -4.10 14.19 10.00
N ASP A 352 -3.96 14.25 8.67
CA ASP A 352 -2.66 14.28 7.99
C ASP A 352 -2.33 15.66 7.42
N LYS A 353 -1.03 15.92 7.16
CA LYS A 353 -0.49 17.20 6.73
C LYS A 353 0.57 16.97 5.67
N TYR A 354 0.55 17.78 4.61
CA TYR A 354 1.59 17.73 3.58
C TYR A 354 2.87 18.43 4.06
N LEU A 355 4.02 18.05 3.48
CA LEU A 355 5.32 18.65 3.79
C LEU A 355 5.48 19.96 3.02
N GLU A 356 5.48 21.11 3.71
CA GLU A 356 5.65 22.41 3.07
C GLU A 356 7.09 22.67 2.64
N ARG A 357 8.05 22.35 3.51
CA ARG A 357 9.48 22.58 3.26
C ARG A 357 10.41 21.72 4.09
N LEU A 358 11.64 21.62 3.61
CA LEU A 358 12.80 21.12 4.35
C LEU A 358 13.76 22.27 4.66
N ASP A 359 14.28 22.31 5.88
CA ASP A 359 15.29 23.29 6.31
C ASP A 359 16.56 22.57 6.78
N ILE A 360 17.68 22.84 6.11
CA ILE A 360 18.99 22.29 6.45
C ILE A 360 19.76 23.38 7.20
N SER A 361 20.20 23.04 8.41
CA SER A 361 20.94 23.94 9.29
C SER A 361 22.23 23.29 9.77
N TYR A 362 23.19 24.13 10.15
CA TYR A 362 24.45 23.72 10.79
C TYR A 362 24.70 24.67 11.96
N ASP A 363 24.93 24.11 13.16
CA ASP A 363 25.06 24.88 14.41
C ASP A 363 23.91 25.89 14.60
N ALA A 364 22.68 25.41 14.39
CA ALA A 364 21.43 26.17 14.46
C ALA A 364 21.28 27.34 13.45
N LYS A 365 22.20 27.46 12.48
CA LYS A 365 22.12 28.46 11.40
C LYS A 365 21.60 27.80 10.13
N PHE A 366 20.52 28.35 9.56
CA PHE A 366 20.01 27.93 8.25
C PHE A 366 21.10 28.05 7.18
N LYS A 367 21.17 27.04 6.30
CA LYS A 367 22.11 27.00 5.17
C LYS A 367 21.40 27.01 3.84
N TYR A 368 20.45 26.12 3.67
CA TYR A 368 19.58 26.03 2.49
C TYR A 368 18.37 25.16 2.85
N GLY A 369 17.41 25.08 1.95
CA GLY A 369 16.21 24.26 2.12
C GLY A 369 15.57 23.90 0.80
N TYR A 370 14.38 23.33 0.86
CA TYR A 370 13.52 23.09 -0.30
C TYR A 370 12.10 23.45 0.05
N LYS A 371 11.39 24.11 -0.88
CA LYS A 371 9.96 24.41 -0.75
C LYS A 371 9.20 23.60 -1.79
N PHE A 372 8.10 22.99 -1.37
CA PHE A 372 7.21 22.22 -2.23
C PHE A 372 5.92 23.01 -2.50
N ASN A 373 5.36 22.81 -3.68
CA ASN A 373 4.12 23.43 -4.11
C ASN A 373 3.13 22.34 -4.54
N TYR A 374 1.88 22.48 -4.12
CA TYR A 374 0.88 21.42 -4.24
C TYR A 374 -0.44 21.93 -4.82
N GLY A 375 -1.22 20.98 -5.32
CA GLY A 375 -2.63 21.13 -5.63
C GLY A 375 -3.39 19.87 -5.23
N TYR A 376 -4.65 19.80 -5.63
CA TYR A 376 -5.44 18.58 -5.56
C TYR A 376 -5.88 18.17 -6.95
N PHE A 377 -5.61 16.93 -7.34
CA PHE A 377 -6.35 16.31 -8.42
C PHE A 377 -7.83 16.33 -8.09
N PHE A 378 -8.64 16.75 -9.04
CA PHE A 378 -10.09 16.73 -8.94
C PHE A 378 -10.67 16.43 -10.32
N LYS A 379 -11.07 15.17 -10.54
CA LYS A 379 -11.53 14.70 -11.85
C LYS A 379 -10.49 15.05 -12.94
N LYS A 380 -10.85 15.89 -13.92
CA LYS A 380 -10.04 16.24 -15.10
C LYS A 380 -9.13 17.46 -14.91
N GLU A 381 -9.06 18.01 -13.69
CA GLU A 381 -8.34 19.25 -13.41
C GLU A 381 -7.54 19.16 -12.11
N ILE A 382 -6.69 20.16 -11.89
CA ILE A 382 -5.96 20.37 -10.64
C ILE A 382 -6.51 21.64 -9.99
N LYS A 383 -7.03 21.50 -8.77
CA LYS A 383 -7.43 22.61 -7.91
C LYS A 383 -6.26 23.10 -7.07
N THR A 384 -6.31 24.37 -6.67
CA THR A 384 -5.31 24.95 -5.77
C THR A 384 -5.37 24.28 -4.39
N ILE A 385 -4.26 24.34 -3.65
CA ILE A 385 -4.15 23.71 -2.32
C ILE A 385 -5.18 24.21 -1.30
N ASN A 386 -5.70 25.43 -1.47
CA ASN A 386 -6.70 26.05 -0.57
C ASN A 386 -8.12 26.01 -1.14
N TYR A 387 -8.38 25.19 -2.17
CA TYR A 387 -9.72 25.06 -2.74
C TYR A 387 -10.70 24.47 -1.72
N ASN A 388 -11.87 25.10 -1.58
CA ASN A 388 -12.90 24.66 -0.65
C ASN A 388 -13.84 23.63 -1.32
N PHE A 389 -13.59 22.35 -1.06
CA PHE A 389 -14.43 21.26 -1.57
C PHE A 389 -15.71 21.09 -0.74
N SER A 390 -16.85 20.85 -1.39
CA SER A 390 -18.05 20.37 -0.68
C SER A 390 -17.88 18.94 -0.20
N GLY A 391 -18.71 18.49 0.75
CA GLY A 391 -18.61 17.14 1.34
C GLY A 391 -18.57 15.99 0.31
N SER A 392 -19.41 16.05 -0.73
CA SER A 392 -19.43 15.04 -1.80
C SER A 392 -18.23 15.13 -2.75
N GLN A 393 -17.54 16.27 -2.80
CA GLN A 393 -16.38 16.48 -3.68
C GLN A 393 -15.07 15.96 -3.06
N ILE A 394 -14.96 15.93 -1.73
CA ILE A 394 -13.73 15.55 -1.01
C ILE A 394 -13.21 14.18 -1.45
N ARG A 395 -14.10 13.22 -1.74
CA ARG A 395 -13.70 11.86 -2.19
C ARG A 395 -12.91 11.84 -3.51
N PHE A 396 -13.03 12.88 -4.32
CA PHE A 396 -12.33 13.05 -5.59
C PHE A 396 -11.02 13.83 -5.46
N ALA A 397 -10.80 14.48 -4.31
CA ALA A 397 -9.56 15.17 -4.03
C ALA A 397 -8.43 14.15 -3.75
N ARG A 398 -7.30 14.34 -4.42
CA ARG A 398 -6.04 13.65 -4.09
C ARG A 398 -4.88 14.64 -4.17
N LEU A 399 -4.09 14.77 -3.11
CA LEU A 399 -2.95 15.71 -3.09
C LEU A 399 -1.99 15.40 -4.25
N CYS A 400 -1.50 16.42 -4.95
CA CYS A 400 -0.52 16.27 -6.02
C CYS A 400 0.60 17.30 -5.90
N LEU A 401 1.84 16.88 -6.16
CA LEU A 401 3.01 17.76 -6.19
C LEU A 401 3.08 18.47 -7.54
N LEU A 402 3.10 19.80 -7.54
CA LEU A 402 3.17 20.60 -8.77
C LEU A 402 4.60 21.02 -9.09
N SER A 403 5.33 21.42 -8.05
CA SER A 403 6.72 21.82 -8.21
C SER A 403 7.47 21.76 -6.88
N PHE A 404 8.80 21.79 -6.97
CA PHE A 404 9.64 22.10 -5.82
C PHE A 404 10.84 22.95 -6.24
N ALA A 405 11.31 23.80 -5.33
CA ALA A 405 12.44 24.69 -5.57
C ALA A 405 13.40 24.69 -4.37
N LYS A 406 14.70 24.81 -4.67
CA LYS A 406 15.72 25.00 -3.64
C LYS A 406 15.60 26.40 -3.03
N ARG A 407 15.64 26.48 -1.70
CA ARG A 407 15.71 27.72 -0.93
C ARG A 407 17.17 28.05 -0.65
N ILE A 408 17.69 29.15 -1.21
CA ILE A 408 19.08 29.59 -0.98
C ILE A 408 19.17 30.34 0.35
N ASN A 409 18.13 31.11 0.70
CA ASN A 409 17.91 31.75 2.00
C ASN A 409 16.39 31.84 2.24
N ASP A 410 15.97 32.52 3.32
CA ASP A 410 14.57 32.47 3.71
C ASP A 410 13.56 32.95 2.65
N ASN A 411 13.99 33.89 1.80
CA ASN A 411 13.12 34.60 0.86
C ASN A 411 13.47 34.36 -0.61
N ILE A 412 14.57 33.67 -0.93
CA ILE A 412 15.02 33.45 -2.31
C ILE A 412 14.90 31.97 -2.66
N LEU A 413 14.03 31.71 -3.64
CA LEU A 413 13.89 30.43 -4.31
C LEU A 413 14.74 30.43 -5.58
N ASP A 414 15.43 29.31 -5.81
CA ASP A 414 16.00 28.98 -7.11
C ASP A 414 14.87 28.60 -8.08
N LYS A 415 15.22 28.42 -9.36
CA LYS A 415 14.29 27.90 -10.36
C LYS A 415 13.78 26.51 -9.97
N GLU A 416 12.51 26.27 -10.22
CA GLU A 416 11.82 25.06 -9.78
C GLU A 416 11.96 23.90 -10.76
N HIS A 417 11.83 22.69 -10.22
CA HIS A 417 11.37 21.55 -11.01
C HIS A 417 9.85 21.56 -10.96
N ALA A 418 9.18 21.42 -12.11
CA ALA A 418 7.73 21.37 -12.19
C ALA A 418 7.25 20.08 -12.87
N PHE A 419 6.03 19.66 -12.54
CA PHE A 419 5.45 18.38 -12.95
C PHE A 419 4.09 18.58 -13.61
N GLU A 420 3.91 17.95 -14.77
CA GLU A 420 2.61 17.80 -15.43
C GLU A 420 2.17 16.35 -15.36
N TYR A 421 0.85 16.12 -15.29
CA TYR A 421 0.25 14.79 -15.16
C TYR A 421 -0.76 14.52 -16.26
N HIS A 422 -1.02 13.25 -16.54
CA HIS A 422 -2.17 12.84 -17.36
C HIS A 422 -3.46 13.04 -16.56
N LEU A 423 -4.29 14.00 -16.96
CA LEU A 423 -5.54 14.32 -16.23
C LEU A 423 -6.78 13.70 -16.88
N THR A 424 -6.66 13.27 -18.13
CA THR A 424 -7.77 12.75 -18.93
C THR A 424 -7.32 11.55 -19.76
N ASP A 425 -8.30 10.80 -20.24
CA ASP A 425 -8.07 9.82 -21.30
C ASP A 425 -7.73 10.56 -22.62
N ASP A 426 -6.54 10.31 -23.16
CA ASP A 426 -6.07 10.91 -24.42
C ASP A 426 -6.80 10.33 -25.65
N GLU A 427 -7.40 9.14 -25.55
CA GLU A 427 -8.08 8.44 -26.65
C GLU A 427 -9.57 8.81 -26.74
N TYR A 428 -10.21 9.07 -25.59
CA TYR A 428 -11.62 9.45 -25.51
C TYR A 428 -11.88 10.58 -24.51
N PRO A 429 -11.45 11.82 -24.77
CA PRO A 429 -11.48 12.92 -23.79
C PRO A 429 -12.89 13.38 -23.38
N ASP A 430 -13.91 13.18 -24.23
CA ASP A 430 -15.21 13.85 -24.13
C ASP A 430 -16.42 12.94 -23.85
N THR A 431 -16.23 11.63 -23.64
CA THR A 431 -17.38 10.70 -23.67
C THR A 431 -18.04 10.44 -22.32
N LEU A 432 -17.38 10.62 -21.16
CA LEU A 432 -17.99 10.41 -19.83
C LEU A 432 -17.41 11.31 -18.70
N GLU A 433 -18.26 11.66 -17.72
CA GLU A 433 -17.89 12.45 -16.50
C GLU A 433 -16.79 11.78 -15.66
N TYR A 434 -16.59 10.47 -15.82
CA TYR A 434 -15.67 9.65 -15.03
C TYR A 434 -14.24 9.57 -15.63
N GLN A 435 -13.88 10.28 -16.69
CA GLN A 435 -12.55 10.17 -17.33
C GLN A 435 -11.47 11.11 -16.74
N GLY A 436 -11.45 11.27 -15.42
CA GLY A 436 -10.42 12.01 -14.70
C GLY A 436 -9.81 11.17 -13.58
N VAL A 437 -8.92 11.75 -12.78
CA VAL A 437 -8.31 11.05 -11.64
C VAL A 437 -9.42 10.48 -10.75
N PRO A 438 -9.46 9.16 -10.52
CA PRO A 438 -10.61 8.52 -9.89
C PRO A 438 -10.75 8.92 -8.43
N ALA A 439 -11.99 8.91 -7.92
CA ALA A 439 -12.22 8.96 -6.48
C ALA A 439 -11.45 7.83 -5.77
N ARG A 440 -10.98 8.08 -4.56
CA ARG A 440 -10.39 7.01 -3.74
C ARG A 440 -11.45 5.95 -3.44
N PHE A 441 -11.02 4.69 -3.43
CA PHE A 441 -11.86 3.54 -3.11
C PHE A 441 -13.08 3.35 -4.04
N THR A 442 -13.03 3.88 -5.27
CA THR A 442 -14.08 3.63 -6.28
C THR A 442 -14.14 2.15 -6.67
N TYR A 443 -15.31 1.66 -7.04
CA TYR A 443 -15.45 0.30 -7.57
C TYR A 443 -14.93 0.14 -9.02
N ARG A 444 -14.58 1.26 -9.69
CA ARG A 444 -14.04 1.32 -11.06
C ARG A 444 -12.56 0.90 -11.11
N SER A 445 -12.29 -0.31 -10.67
CA SER A 445 -10.96 -0.90 -10.67
C SER A 445 -10.93 -2.21 -11.44
N ASP A 446 -9.81 -2.53 -12.09
CA ASP A 446 -9.53 -3.85 -12.63
C ASP A 446 -9.13 -4.86 -11.54
N TYR A 447 -8.68 -6.05 -11.93
CA TYR A 447 -8.25 -7.09 -11.00
C TYR A 447 -7.01 -6.76 -10.16
N TRP A 448 -6.17 -5.83 -10.61
CA TRP A 448 -4.95 -5.43 -9.91
C TRP A 448 -5.16 -4.13 -9.10
N GLY A 449 -6.38 -3.60 -9.12
CA GLY A 449 -6.79 -2.40 -8.39
C GLY A 449 -6.57 -1.11 -9.17
N TYR A 450 -6.27 -1.21 -10.46
CA TYR A 450 -6.00 -0.07 -11.32
C TYR A 450 -7.26 0.50 -11.93
N TYR A 451 -7.23 1.80 -12.25
CA TYR A 451 -8.40 2.49 -12.74
C TYR A 451 -8.81 1.97 -14.11
N ASN A 452 -10.07 1.54 -14.26
CA ASN A 452 -10.55 0.94 -15.51
C ASN A 452 -11.75 1.65 -16.14
N ALA A 453 -12.15 2.80 -15.59
CA ALA A 453 -13.26 3.61 -16.10
C ALA A 453 -14.59 2.86 -16.33
N ALA A 454 -14.80 1.70 -15.69
CA ALA A 454 -16.03 0.92 -15.86
C ALA A 454 -17.26 1.80 -15.61
N SER A 455 -18.26 1.80 -16.49
CA SER A 455 -19.47 2.65 -16.38
C SER A 455 -20.52 2.08 -15.42
N ASN A 456 -21.40 2.93 -14.89
CA ASN A 456 -22.59 2.52 -14.11
C ASN A 456 -22.31 1.62 -12.89
N VAL A 457 -21.15 1.79 -12.26
CA VAL A 457 -20.76 1.00 -11.08
C VAL A 457 -21.11 1.72 -9.78
N GLU A 458 -21.04 3.04 -9.75
CA GLU A 458 -21.37 3.85 -8.57
C GLU A 458 -21.87 5.25 -8.94
N ASP A 459 -22.61 5.85 -8.01
CA ASP A 459 -23.04 7.25 -8.06
C ASP A 459 -21.92 8.22 -7.60
N GLU A 460 -22.24 9.52 -7.57
CA GLU A 460 -21.31 10.56 -7.13
C GLU A 460 -20.91 10.46 -5.65
N ASN A 461 -21.71 9.81 -4.81
CA ASN A 461 -21.41 9.57 -3.39
C ASN A 461 -20.63 8.26 -3.18
N GLY A 462 -20.45 7.47 -4.24
CA GLY A 462 -19.80 6.16 -4.21
C GLY A 462 -20.69 5.07 -3.62
N ASN A 463 -22.01 5.23 -3.75
CA ASN A 463 -22.97 4.16 -3.56
C ASN A 463 -22.94 3.25 -4.79
N PRO A 464 -22.87 1.92 -4.61
CA PRO A 464 -22.90 0.97 -5.71
C PRO A 464 -24.23 1.05 -6.48
N LEU A 465 -24.17 1.04 -7.81
CA LEU A 465 -25.33 1.10 -8.71
C LEU A 465 -25.74 -0.30 -9.23
N TYR A 466 -27.03 -0.48 -9.51
CA TYR A 466 -27.60 -1.69 -10.09
C TYR A 466 -27.54 -1.72 -11.63
N SER A 467 -27.34 -2.92 -12.19
CA SER A 467 -27.85 -3.25 -13.52
C SER A 467 -29.34 -3.63 -13.42
N SER A 468 -30.11 -3.53 -14.50
CA SER A 468 -31.53 -3.92 -14.55
C SER A 468 -31.81 -5.40 -14.20
N SER A 469 -30.77 -6.20 -13.95
CA SER A 469 -30.81 -7.62 -13.63
C SER A 469 -30.21 -7.91 -12.24
N THR A 470 -30.88 -7.51 -11.14
CA THR A 470 -30.72 -8.00 -9.74
C THR A 470 -29.30 -8.25 -9.17
N THR A 471 -28.24 -7.77 -9.82
CA THR A 471 -26.84 -8.08 -9.50
C THR A 471 -25.96 -6.85 -9.69
N PHE A 472 -25.09 -6.62 -8.71
CA PHE A 472 -23.99 -5.68 -8.84
C PHE A 472 -22.90 -6.30 -9.71
N THR A 473 -22.55 -5.63 -10.80
CA THR A 473 -21.49 -6.06 -11.71
C THR A 473 -20.57 -4.88 -11.99
N SER A 474 -19.29 -5.02 -11.65
CA SER A 474 -18.23 -4.15 -12.16
C SER A 474 -17.39 -4.92 -13.16
N SER A 475 -17.20 -4.37 -14.36
CA SER A 475 -16.18 -4.91 -15.26
C SER A 475 -14.84 -4.80 -14.55
N LYS A 476 -14.06 -5.88 -14.56
CA LYS A 476 -12.69 -5.93 -14.02
C LYS A 476 -11.65 -6.02 -15.14
N ALA A 477 -12.06 -5.79 -16.39
CA ALA A 477 -11.15 -5.75 -17.52
C ALA A 477 -10.17 -4.57 -17.39
N PRO A 478 -8.90 -4.74 -17.78
CA PRO A 478 -7.94 -3.65 -17.90
C PRO A 478 -8.38 -2.58 -18.89
N HIS A 479 -8.02 -1.31 -18.65
CA HIS A 479 -8.29 -0.20 -19.56
C HIS A 479 -7.08 0.73 -19.67
N PRO A 480 -6.10 0.44 -20.55
CA PRO A 480 -4.81 1.12 -20.59
C PRO A 480 -4.87 2.65 -20.63
N SER A 481 -5.77 3.23 -21.41
CA SER A 481 -5.86 4.70 -21.52
C SER A 481 -6.32 5.37 -20.22
N ALA A 482 -7.24 4.74 -19.48
CA ALA A 482 -7.72 5.21 -18.19
C ALA A 482 -6.68 5.00 -17.09
N ALA A 483 -5.90 3.93 -17.20
CA ALA A 483 -4.91 3.56 -16.22
C ALA A 483 -3.71 4.55 -16.18
N LYS A 484 -3.45 5.27 -17.28
CA LYS A 484 -2.48 6.39 -17.34
C LYS A 484 -2.87 7.60 -16.47
N ILE A 485 -4.15 7.75 -16.13
CA ILE A 485 -4.65 8.97 -15.49
C ILE A 485 -4.05 9.10 -14.07
N GLY A 486 -3.50 10.29 -13.79
CA GLY A 486 -2.76 10.63 -12.58
C GLY A 486 -1.25 10.41 -12.68
N LEU A 487 -0.77 9.67 -13.70
CA LEU A 487 0.66 9.46 -13.90
C LEU A 487 1.37 10.72 -14.37
N ILE A 488 2.67 10.79 -14.07
CA ILE A 488 3.51 11.90 -14.50
C ILE A 488 3.66 11.90 -16.03
N LYS A 489 3.31 13.02 -16.65
CA LYS A 489 3.45 13.23 -18.09
C LYS A 489 4.77 13.90 -18.43
N LYS A 490 5.14 14.93 -17.67
CA LYS A 490 6.30 15.77 -17.97
C LYS A 490 6.98 16.27 -16.70
N ILE A 491 8.31 16.36 -16.75
CA ILE A 491 9.17 16.99 -15.76
C ILE A 491 9.86 18.17 -16.43
N ILE A 492 9.59 19.37 -15.96
CA ILE A 492 10.23 20.60 -16.42
C ILE A 492 11.40 20.90 -15.47
N TYR A 493 12.59 21.08 -16.01
CA TYR A 493 13.81 21.33 -15.24
C TYR A 493 14.05 22.83 -15.03
N PRO A 494 14.80 23.21 -13.98
CA PRO A 494 15.24 24.59 -13.74
C PRO A 494 15.95 25.26 -14.93
N THR A 495 16.52 24.48 -15.83
CA THR A 495 17.18 24.98 -17.05
C THR A 495 16.19 25.45 -18.13
N GLY A 496 14.90 25.09 -18.02
CA GLY A 496 13.84 25.36 -18.99
C GLY A 496 13.57 24.20 -19.96
N GLY A 497 14.49 23.23 -20.05
CA GLY A 497 14.25 21.97 -20.76
C GLY A 497 13.29 21.05 -19.99
N TYR A 498 12.83 19.98 -20.63
CA TYR A 498 11.92 19.03 -20.01
C TYR A 498 12.14 17.58 -20.47
N MET A 499 11.72 16.64 -19.63
CA MET A 499 11.57 15.23 -19.98
C MET A 499 10.08 14.88 -20.01
N GLU A 500 9.61 14.33 -21.13
CA GLU A 500 8.23 13.88 -21.31
C GLU A 500 8.18 12.35 -21.45
N TYR A 501 7.16 11.75 -20.84
CA TYR A 501 6.88 10.32 -20.88
C TYR A 501 5.63 10.06 -21.72
N THR A 502 5.68 9.06 -22.58
CA THR A 502 4.53 8.48 -23.26
C THR A 502 4.38 7.03 -22.80
N TYR A 503 3.15 6.63 -22.48
CA TYR A 503 2.83 5.31 -21.94
C TYR A 503 1.98 4.52 -22.91
N ASP A 504 2.15 3.19 -22.93
CA ASP A 504 1.28 2.22 -23.61
C ASP A 504 0.78 1.16 -22.63
N GLY A 505 -0.31 0.48 -23.00
CA GLY A 505 -0.90 -0.59 -22.19
C GLY A 505 0.02 -1.80 -22.06
N ASN A 506 0.02 -2.42 -20.89
CA ASN A 506 0.76 -3.66 -20.70
C ASN A 506 0.20 -4.79 -21.56
N LEU A 507 1.10 -5.66 -21.99
CA LEU A 507 0.80 -6.82 -22.81
C LEU A 507 1.34 -8.08 -22.12
N SER A 508 0.54 -9.15 -22.13
CA SER A 508 0.93 -10.49 -21.68
C SER A 508 0.73 -11.51 -22.79
N VAL A 509 1.62 -12.51 -22.87
CA VAL A 509 1.49 -13.61 -23.83
C VAL A 509 0.38 -14.60 -23.46
N ASN A 510 0.03 -14.69 -22.17
CA ASN A 510 -0.98 -15.60 -21.61
C ASN A 510 -2.17 -14.84 -20.98
N SER A 511 -2.80 -13.92 -21.72
CA SER A 511 -4.04 -13.33 -21.23
C SER A 511 -5.15 -14.40 -21.27
N GLY A 512 -5.47 -15.01 -20.13
CA GLY A 512 -6.68 -15.83 -19.93
C GLY A 512 -8.01 -15.07 -20.10
N TYR A 513 -7.93 -13.82 -20.55
CA TYR A 513 -9.03 -12.93 -20.89
C TYR A 513 -9.47 -13.18 -22.34
N MET A 514 -10.26 -14.26 -22.53
CA MET A 514 -10.88 -14.72 -23.78
C MET A 514 -9.94 -15.35 -24.83
N ALA A 515 -10.38 -16.50 -25.34
CA ALA A 515 -9.62 -17.40 -26.21
C ALA A 515 -9.41 -16.84 -27.63
N GLY A 516 -8.17 -16.92 -28.13
CA GLY A 516 -7.94 -16.95 -29.58
C GLY A 516 -6.59 -16.43 -30.11
N SER A 517 -5.90 -15.54 -29.39
CA SER A 517 -4.61 -14.98 -29.85
C SER A 517 -3.60 -14.88 -28.73
N PHE A 518 -2.37 -15.29 -29.00
CA PHE A 518 -1.21 -14.97 -28.18
C PHE A 518 -1.04 -13.45 -28.15
N GLY A 519 -1.11 -12.84 -26.96
CA GLY A 519 -1.02 -11.38 -26.77
C GLY A 519 -2.37 -10.72 -26.51
N GLY A 520 -2.60 -10.30 -25.26
CA GLY A 520 -3.76 -9.49 -24.88
C GLY A 520 -3.42 -8.40 -23.86
N THR A 521 -4.30 -7.43 -23.74
CA THR A 521 -4.17 -6.30 -22.80
C THR A 521 -4.13 -6.81 -21.37
N ALA A 522 -3.08 -6.43 -20.66
CA ALA A 522 -2.90 -6.71 -19.24
C ALA A 522 -3.17 -5.45 -18.39
N PRO A 523 -3.45 -5.62 -17.08
CA PRO A 523 -3.45 -4.51 -16.13
C PRO A 523 -2.15 -3.70 -16.19
N GLY A 524 -2.20 -2.39 -16.00
CA GLY A 524 -1.00 -1.57 -16.01
C GLY A 524 -0.68 -0.90 -17.35
N VAL A 525 0.19 0.11 -17.28
CA VAL A 525 0.91 0.69 -18.41
C VAL A 525 2.42 0.59 -18.24
N HIS A 526 3.15 0.85 -19.30
CA HIS A 526 4.60 1.01 -19.31
C HIS A 526 4.99 2.20 -20.19
N VAL A 527 6.15 2.79 -19.94
CA VAL A 527 6.71 3.85 -20.79
C VAL A 527 7.12 3.26 -22.13
N SER A 528 6.48 3.72 -23.21
CA SER A 528 6.78 3.35 -24.59
C SER A 528 7.74 4.35 -25.25
N ARG A 529 7.77 5.60 -24.79
CA ARG A 529 8.67 6.63 -25.32
C ARG A 529 9.03 7.68 -24.28
N THR A 530 10.27 8.16 -24.33
CA THR A 530 10.68 9.39 -23.65
C THR A 530 11.19 10.41 -24.65
N THR A 531 10.92 11.69 -24.37
CA THR A 531 11.41 12.83 -25.15
C THR A 531 12.13 13.79 -24.20
N LEU A 532 13.41 14.02 -24.42
CA LEU A 532 14.19 15.05 -23.72
C LEU A 532 14.36 16.26 -24.65
N HIS A 533 13.79 17.39 -24.23
CA HIS A 533 13.81 18.67 -24.96
C HIS A 533 14.67 19.69 -24.20
N ASP A 534 15.47 20.47 -24.92
CA ASP A 534 16.45 21.41 -24.35
C ASP A 534 15.86 22.75 -23.87
N GLY A 535 14.60 23.01 -24.20
CA GLY A 535 13.87 24.24 -23.87
C GLY A 535 13.95 25.31 -24.97
N VAL A 536 14.63 25.03 -26.08
CA VAL A 536 14.91 25.99 -27.15
C VAL A 536 14.41 25.50 -28.52
N SER A 537 14.71 24.26 -28.90
CA SER A 537 14.35 23.75 -30.23
C SER A 537 14.07 22.26 -30.27
N HIS A 538 12.86 21.93 -30.73
CA HIS A 538 12.43 20.56 -31.03
C HIS A 538 13.28 19.83 -32.08
N SER A 539 14.09 20.55 -32.88
CA SER A 539 15.01 19.92 -33.84
C SER A 539 16.14 19.11 -33.17
N LYS A 540 16.35 19.31 -31.86
CA LYS A 540 17.38 18.65 -31.06
C LYS A 540 16.82 17.68 -30.03
N ASP A 541 15.54 17.34 -30.14
CA ASP A 541 14.89 16.42 -29.19
C ASP A 541 15.55 15.06 -29.22
N ILE A 542 15.91 14.57 -28.03
CA ILE A 542 16.39 13.20 -27.86
C ILE A 542 15.17 12.33 -27.58
N ILE A 543 14.74 11.59 -28.60
CA ILE A 543 13.60 10.67 -28.53
C ILE A 543 14.12 9.24 -28.35
N LYS A 544 13.65 8.55 -27.30
CA LYS A 544 13.96 7.15 -27.05
C LYS A 544 12.68 6.34 -27.01
N ASN A 545 12.57 5.35 -27.90
CA ASN A 545 11.44 4.41 -27.95
C ASN A 545 11.81 3.11 -27.25
N TYR A 546 10.89 2.57 -26.47
CA TYR A 546 11.04 1.34 -25.69
C TYR A 546 10.13 0.28 -26.29
N ARG A 547 10.67 -0.92 -26.49
CA ARG A 547 9.92 -2.08 -27.01
C ARG A 547 10.15 -3.24 -26.07
N TYR A 548 9.06 -3.79 -25.56
CA TYR A 548 9.09 -4.92 -24.62
C TYR A 548 8.68 -6.19 -25.37
N ILE A 549 9.62 -7.11 -25.50
CA ILE A 549 9.46 -8.37 -26.24
C ILE A 549 10.00 -9.52 -25.40
N ASN A 550 9.38 -10.70 -25.52
CA ASN A 550 9.91 -11.91 -24.93
C ASN A 550 11.06 -12.51 -25.77
N GLU A 551 11.64 -13.61 -25.30
CA GLU A 551 12.71 -14.34 -26.02
C GLU A 551 12.32 -14.80 -27.43
N ALA A 552 11.01 -15.04 -27.67
CA ALA A 552 10.48 -15.42 -28.98
C ALA A 552 10.22 -14.22 -29.91
N GLY A 553 10.47 -12.99 -29.46
CA GLY A 553 10.22 -11.76 -30.21
C GLY A 553 8.76 -11.28 -30.18
N THR A 554 7.89 -11.94 -29.42
CA THR A 554 6.49 -11.54 -29.24
C THR A 554 6.40 -10.37 -28.26
N ALA A 555 5.53 -9.40 -28.53
CA ALA A 555 5.29 -8.28 -27.62
C ALA A 555 4.78 -8.78 -26.25
N SER A 556 5.52 -8.45 -25.19
CA SER A 556 5.13 -8.66 -23.80
C SER A 556 5.90 -7.67 -22.94
N SER A 557 5.18 -6.92 -22.11
CA SER A 557 5.75 -6.01 -21.12
C SER A 557 5.72 -6.57 -19.70
N LEU A 558 5.19 -7.78 -19.53
CA LEU A 558 5.09 -8.46 -18.23
C LEU A 558 5.92 -9.75 -18.17
N TRP A 559 6.80 -10.01 -19.13
CA TRP A 559 7.61 -11.23 -19.15
C TRP A 559 8.33 -11.48 -17.81
N GLY A 560 8.07 -12.65 -17.20
CA GLY A 560 8.56 -13.02 -15.86
C GLY A 560 7.64 -12.62 -14.68
N PHE A 561 6.70 -11.70 -14.88
CA PHE A 561 5.60 -11.34 -13.96
C PHE A 561 4.25 -11.95 -14.37
N GLU A 562 4.21 -12.64 -15.49
CA GLU A 562 3.01 -13.34 -15.97
C GLU A 562 2.75 -14.57 -15.08
N VAL A 563 1.75 -14.47 -14.20
CA VAL A 563 0.66 -15.44 -13.92
C VAL A 563 0.13 -15.17 -12.49
N PRO A 564 -0.94 -14.38 -12.39
CA PRO A 564 -2.05 -14.76 -11.56
C PRO A 564 -3.17 -15.32 -12.44
N VAL A 565 -3.48 -16.61 -12.29
CA VAL A 565 -4.74 -17.11 -12.85
C VAL A 565 -5.83 -16.57 -11.93
N ALA A 566 -6.62 -15.61 -12.42
CA ALA A 566 -7.82 -15.18 -11.71
C ALA A 566 -8.78 -16.39 -11.63
N SER A 567 -8.76 -17.07 -10.49
CA SER A 567 -9.60 -18.21 -10.23
C SER A 567 -10.89 -17.67 -9.58
N GLN A 568 -12.02 -17.90 -10.24
CA GLN A 568 -13.32 -17.64 -9.63
C GLN A 568 -13.58 -18.76 -8.60
N THR A 569 -13.39 -18.43 -7.33
CA THR A 569 -13.77 -19.29 -6.20
C THR A 569 -15.24 -19.07 -5.93
N LYS A 570 -16.08 -20.02 -6.29
CA LYS A 570 -17.51 -19.91 -6.01
C LYS A 570 -17.81 -20.35 -4.57
N SER A 571 -17.87 -19.43 -3.63
CA SER A 571 -18.31 -19.73 -2.26
C SER A 571 -19.83 -19.92 -2.22
N LEU A 572 -20.37 -20.77 -1.34
CA LEU A 572 -21.81 -20.94 -1.17
C LEU A 572 -22.14 -20.96 0.32
N ARG A 573 -22.81 -19.92 0.81
CA ARG A 573 -23.33 -19.88 2.19
C ARG A 573 -24.84 -20.13 2.19
N ILE A 574 -25.28 -21.13 2.94
CA ILE A 574 -26.69 -21.45 3.15
C ILE A 574 -27.03 -21.10 4.60
N TYR A 575 -28.06 -20.29 4.82
CA TYR A 575 -28.58 -19.98 6.15
C TYR A 575 -30.00 -20.53 6.28
N LYS A 576 -30.30 -21.23 7.37
CA LYS A 576 -31.66 -21.61 7.77
C LYS A 576 -32.06 -20.79 9.00
N SER A 577 -33.24 -20.19 9.00
CA SER A 577 -33.79 -19.59 10.20
C SER A 577 -34.39 -20.67 11.11
N SER A 578 -33.91 -20.70 12.35
CA SER A 578 -34.72 -20.52 13.56
C SER A 578 -34.08 -21.09 14.83
N THR A 579 -32.92 -21.76 14.80
CA THR A 579 -32.19 -22.11 16.07
C THR A 579 -30.76 -22.67 15.92
N GLN A 580 -30.23 -22.88 14.71
CA GLN A 580 -28.86 -23.41 14.53
C GLN A 580 -28.20 -22.84 13.27
N LEU A 581 -27.02 -22.23 13.45
CA LEU A 581 -26.13 -21.82 12.37
C LEU A 581 -25.36 -23.05 11.87
N LEU A 582 -25.63 -23.50 10.65
CA LEU A 582 -24.88 -24.58 10.01
C LEU A 582 -24.30 -24.03 8.70
N GLY A 583 -23.02 -23.67 8.72
CA GLY A 583 -22.29 -23.19 7.54
C GLY A 583 -21.69 -24.37 6.77
N ALA A 584 -21.69 -24.27 5.44
CA ALA A 584 -20.83 -25.06 4.57
C ALA A 584 -20.03 -24.10 3.69
N THR A 585 -18.77 -24.43 3.41
CA THR A 585 -17.90 -23.66 2.50
C THR A 585 -17.37 -24.63 1.44
N TYR A 586 -17.41 -24.22 0.17
CA TYR A 586 -16.80 -24.94 -0.94
C TYR A 586 -15.50 -24.25 -1.34
N SER A 587 -14.38 -24.97 -1.32
CA SER A 587 -13.13 -24.52 -1.92
C SER A 587 -12.85 -25.34 -3.17
N LYS A 588 -12.62 -24.64 -4.29
CA LYS A 588 -12.28 -25.26 -5.57
C LYS A 588 -10.89 -25.90 -5.55
N GLU A 589 -9.98 -25.44 -4.68
CA GLU A 589 -8.60 -25.93 -4.59
C GLU A 589 -8.51 -27.38 -4.12
N SER A 590 -9.46 -27.84 -3.30
CA SER A 590 -9.46 -29.22 -2.77
C SER A 590 -10.42 -30.16 -3.50
N GLY A 591 -11.28 -29.65 -4.38
CA GLY A 591 -12.36 -30.43 -5.02
C GLY A 591 -13.33 -31.10 -4.02
N THR A 592 -13.28 -30.74 -2.74
CA THR A 592 -13.92 -31.49 -1.64
C THR A 592 -15.01 -30.64 -0.98
N ILE A 593 -16.22 -31.22 -0.86
CA ILE A 593 -17.34 -30.62 -0.10
C ILE A 593 -17.18 -31.03 1.36
N TYR A 594 -16.91 -30.07 2.26
CA TYR A 594 -16.95 -30.33 3.69
C TYR A 594 -18.38 -30.10 4.19
N ALA A 595 -19.14 -31.19 4.28
CA ALA A 595 -20.46 -31.22 4.88
C ALA A 595 -20.34 -31.64 6.36
N ALA A 596 -20.72 -30.76 7.29
CA ALA A 596 -21.00 -31.20 8.65
C ALA A 596 -22.35 -31.93 8.63
N ASN A 597 -22.32 -33.25 8.89
CA ASN A 597 -23.43 -34.22 8.96
C ASN A 597 -24.85 -33.63 8.75
N ILE A 598 -25.32 -33.68 7.51
CA ILE A 598 -26.58 -33.10 7.07
C ILE A 598 -27.62 -34.23 7.02
N GLY A 599 -28.70 -34.11 7.78
CA GLY A 599 -29.86 -35.00 7.67
C GLY A 599 -30.46 -35.03 6.26
N THR A 600 -31.44 -35.92 6.05
CA THR A 600 -31.92 -36.46 4.76
C THR A 600 -32.70 -35.50 3.83
N THR A 601 -32.55 -34.18 3.92
CA THR A 601 -33.29 -33.25 3.04
C THR A 601 -32.43 -32.69 1.92
N ALA A 602 -32.86 -32.91 0.68
CA ALA A 602 -32.22 -32.41 -0.53
C ALA A 602 -32.45 -30.89 -0.70
N PHE A 603 -31.41 -30.16 -1.12
CA PHE A 603 -31.47 -28.72 -1.40
C PHE A 603 -31.02 -28.41 -2.84
N ASN A 604 -31.67 -27.42 -3.47
CA ASN A 604 -31.26 -26.85 -4.76
C ASN A 604 -30.26 -25.70 -4.56
N LEU A 605 -29.24 -25.67 -5.41
CA LEU A 605 -27.99 -24.91 -5.25
C LEU A 605 -28.09 -23.44 -5.73
N GLY A 606 -27.62 -22.50 -4.90
CA GLY A 606 -27.24 -21.12 -5.30
C GLY A 606 -25.71 -20.96 -5.31
N VAL A 607 -25.15 -19.94 -5.94
CA VAL A 607 -23.69 -19.85 -6.19
C VAL A 607 -23.20 -18.43 -5.91
N PHE A 608 -22.24 -18.22 -4.99
CA PHE A 608 -21.52 -16.95 -4.87
C PHE A 608 -20.26 -17.01 -5.75
N ARG A 609 -19.68 -15.87 -6.11
CA ARG A 609 -18.39 -15.79 -6.80
C ARG A 609 -17.48 -14.89 -5.97
N GLU A 610 -16.55 -15.49 -5.25
CA GLU A 610 -15.34 -14.84 -4.77
C GLU A 610 -14.28 -14.95 -5.88
N TYR A 611 -13.43 -13.95 -6.00
CA TYR A 611 -12.34 -13.95 -6.97
C TYR A 611 -11.06 -14.03 -6.15
N LYS A 612 -10.33 -15.14 -6.30
CA LYS A 612 -9.00 -15.30 -5.72
C LYS A 612 -7.99 -15.21 -6.86
N ILE A 613 -6.93 -14.45 -6.62
CA ILE A 613 -5.78 -14.40 -7.51
C ILE A 613 -4.81 -15.45 -6.97
N ASP A 614 -4.69 -16.58 -7.67
CA ASP A 614 -3.73 -17.63 -7.30
C ASP A 614 -2.55 -17.60 -8.28
N CYS A 615 -1.34 -17.40 -7.72
CA CYS A 615 -0.09 -17.49 -8.48
C CYS A 615 0.27 -18.98 -8.64
N VAL A 616 0.09 -19.56 -9.83
CA VAL A 616 0.47 -20.96 -10.10
C VAL A 616 1.82 -20.95 -10.82
N ASN A 617 2.92 -20.91 -10.06
CA ASN A 617 4.17 -21.57 -10.41
C ASN A 617 5.15 -21.63 -9.23
N ARG A 618 5.82 -22.79 -9.11
CA ARG A 618 6.97 -23.01 -8.23
C ARG A 618 8.19 -22.26 -8.77
N LEU A 619 8.26 -20.97 -8.51
CA LEU A 619 9.49 -20.18 -8.37
C LEU A 619 9.04 -18.82 -7.84
N SER A 620 9.24 -18.66 -6.54
CA SER A 620 9.23 -17.42 -5.74
C SER A 620 9.06 -16.09 -6.50
N SER A 621 7.83 -15.57 -6.56
CA SER A 621 7.54 -14.13 -6.47
C SER A 621 6.05 -13.87 -6.65
N CYS A 622 5.38 -13.35 -5.63
CA CYS A 622 4.22 -12.47 -5.80
C CYS A 622 4.32 -11.36 -4.72
N ILE A 623 4.16 -10.11 -5.17
CA ILE A 623 4.17 -8.84 -4.42
C ILE A 623 2.77 -8.55 -3.89
#